data_AF-A0A6N0KM60-F1
#
_entry.id   AF-A0A6N0KM60-F1
#
_cell.length_a   1.000
_cell.length_b   1.000
_cell.length_c   1.000
_cell.angle_alpha   90.00
_cell.angle_beta   90.00
_cell.angle_gamma   90.00
#
_symmetry.space_group_name_H-M   'P 1'
#
loop_
_entity.id
_entity.type
_entity.pdbx_description
1 polymer ?
#
loop_
_entity_poly.entity_id
_entity_poly.type
_entity_poly.pdbx_seq_one_letter_code
_entity_poly.pdbx_strand_id
1 'polypeptide(L)'
;MRLISARQAWHDAFYESRSSVLAVAADKAALGKKGRVANETHPDRKDTNGRSAHMLAAGLVQAAIRSLPKPLQHFGHTLYSPLATGDDVAIAHGLVWIGSGLGQLTQRQGERAYWMALAAINSHKRAVNGRDTLRPGEVCLFIEERLGCRIDPGNWARDYASTWERLARHIDRLDAQALRPVAEVVAKQSGLRKGSGWRWHQVDRDTVAVQRAEAYAERRDHHQQRLAERLRGMSDQQLARWAARMKRYGEAYREEWGEDILECPSVHQRYHDRVAAYWAQRERLKRVA
;
A
#
# COMPACT_ATOMS: atom_id res chain seq x y z
N MET A 1 -10.40 7.80 -2.15
CA MET A 1 -10.16 6.80 -3.22
C MET A 1 -10.60 5.44 -2.70
N ARG A 2 -11.09 4.53 -3.55
CA ARG A 2 -11.33 3.14 -3.13
C ARG A 2 -10.09 2.31 -3.48
N LEU A 3 -9.41 1.78 -2.48
CA LEU A 3 -8.17 1.02 -2.66
C LEU A 3 -8.48 -0.43 -3.07
N ILE A 4 -8.56 -0.68 -4.37
CA ILE A 4 -8.88 -2.00 -4.92
C ILE A 4 -7.60 -2.78 -5.25
N SER A 5 -6.63 -2.12 -5.89
CA SER A 5 -5.36 -2.72 -6.28
C SER A 5 -4.21 -1.72 -6.16
N ALA A 6 -2.98 -2.21 -6.06
CA ALA A 6 -1.79 -1.36 -5.99
C ALA A 6 -1.63 -0.48 -7.24
N ARG A 7 -1.96 -1.01 -8.41
CA ARG A 7 -1.90 -0.29 -9.70
C ARG A 7 -2.88 0.88 -9.72
N GLN A 8 -4.13 0.62 -9.33
CA GLN A 8 -5.16 1.65 -9.20
C GLN A 8 -4.78 2.70 -8.15
N ALA A 9 -4.30 2.25 -6.99
CA ALA A 9 -3.89 3.14 -5.91
C ALA A 9 -2.73 4.07 -6.33
N TRP A 10 -1.77 3.57 -7.12
CA TRP A 10 -0.69 4.38 -7.66
C TRP A 10 -1.25 5.49 -8.56
N HIS A 11 -2.11 5.15 -9.51
CA HIS A 11 -2.73 6.13 -10.40
C HIS A 11 -3.54 7.17 -9.61
N ASP A 12 -4.42 6.71 -8.72
CA ASP A 12 -5.34 7.57 -7.96
C ASP A 12 -4.63 8.48 -6.97
N ALA A 13 -3.46 8.09 -6.48
CA ALA A 13 -2.66 8.93 -5.58
C ALA A 13 -2.13 10.21 -6.26
N PHE A 14 -2.08 10.26 -7.59
CA PHE A 14 -1.69 11.46 -8.36
C PHE A 14 -2.86 12.12 -9.08
N TYR A 15 -4.09 11.60 -8.91
CA TYR A 15 -5.30 12.20 -9.45
C TYR A 15 -5.89 13.17 -8.43
N GLU A 16 -6.22 14.40 -8.85
CA GLU A 16 -6.85 15.37 -7.95
C GLU A 16 -8.30 14.93 -7.65
N SER A 17 -8.64 14.73 -6.38
CA SER A 17 -10.00 14.32 -5.96
C SER A 17 -10.98 15.50 -6.07
N ARG A 18 -11.35 15.89 -7.28
CA ARG A 18 -12.53 16.75 -7.48
C ARG A 18 -13.75 15.85 -7.59
N SER A 19 -14.74 16.07 -6.72
CA SER A 19 -16.07 15.53 -6.93
C SER A 19 -16.60 16.10 -8.24
N SER A 20 -17.19 15.25 -9.09
CA SER A 20 -17.76 15.73 -10.34
C SER A 20 -18.93 16.66 -10.02
N VAL A 21 -19.08 17.75 -10.80
CA VAL A 21 -20.16 18.72 -10.60
C VAL A 21 -21.53 18.04 -10.64
N LEU A 22 -21.66 16.98 -11.44
CA LEU A 22 -22.87 16.16 -11.54
C LEU A 22 -23.12 15.28 -10.32
N ALA A 23 -22.09 14.71 -9.69
CA ALA A 23 -22.25 13.97 -8.43
C ALA A 23 -22.73 14.92 -7.32
N VAL A 24 -22.12 16.10 -7.22
CA VAL A 24 -22.54 17.15 -6.29
C VAL A 24 -23.97 17.62 -6.57
N ALA A 25 -24.37 17.70 -7.84
CA ALA A 25 -25.73 18.06 -8.23
C ALA A 25 -26.74 16.95 -7.92
N ALA A 26 -26.37 15.68 -8.11
CA ALA A 26 -27.20 14.53 -7.78
C ALA A 26 -27.45 14.42 -6.27
N ASP A 27 -26.42 14.61 -5.45
CA ASP A 27 -26.56 14.64 -3.99
C ASP A 27 -27.45 15.81 -3.53
N LYS A 28 -27.32 16.98 -4.19
CA LYS A 28 -28.19 18.14 -3.94
C LYS A 28 -29.64 17.87 -4.35
N ALA A 29 -29.87 17.14 -5.44
CA ALA A 29 -31.19 16.76 -5.91
C ALA A 29 -31.84 15.71 -4.98
N ALA A 30 -31.08 14.73 -4.50
CA ALA A 30 -31.55 13.74 -3.51
C ALA A 30 -31.95 14.41 -2.18
N LEU A 31 -31.27 15.49 -1.80
CA LEU A 31 -31.62 16.33 -0.65
C LEU A 31 -32.75 17.34 -0.94
N GLY A 32 -33.36 17.32 -2.13
CA GLY A 32 -34.49 18.18 -2.52
C GLY A 32 -34.15 19.67 -2.71
N LYS A 33 -32.88 20.02 -2.90
CA LYS A 33 -32.41 21.42 -2.90
C LYS A 33 -32.46 22.04 -4.29
N LYS A 34 -33.11 23.22 -4.42
CA LYS A 34 -33.29 23.96 -5.69
C LYS A 34 -32.41 25.22 -5.86
N GLY A 35 -31.42 25.46 -5.00
CA GLY A 35 -30.52 26.62 -5.12
C GLY A 35 -29.55 26.78 -3.95
N ARG A 36 -28.71 27.83 -3.95
CA ARG A 36 -27.90 28.24 -2.79
C ARG A 36 -28.79 29.00 -1.80
N VAL A 37 -28.90 28.49 -0.57
CA VAL A 37 -29.54 29.17 0.56
C VAL A 37 -28.42 29.77 1.43
N ALA A 38 -28.58 31.02 1.83
CA ALA A 38 -27.62 31.67 2.73
C ALA A 38 -27.73 31.06 4.14
N ASN A 39 -26.60 30.83 4.81
CA ASN A 39 -26.46 30.20 6.14
C ASN A 39 -26.72 28.68 6.22
N GLU A 40 -26.62 27.96 5.10
CA GLU A 40 -26.58 26.50 5.14
C GLU A 40 -25.24 25.98 5.68
N THR A 41 -25.29 24.97 6.54
CA THR A 41 -24.16 24.03 6.68
C THR A 41 -24.05 23.25 5.37
N HIS A 42 -23.22 23.74 4.45
CA HIS A 42 -22.96 23.05 3.18
C HIS A 42 -22.47 21.62 3.47
N PRO A 43 -23.07 20.58 2.85
CA PRO A 43 -22.49 19.23 2.85
C PRO A 43 -21.04 19.27 2.33
N ASP A 44 -20.75 20.12 1.33
CA ASP A 44 -19.41 20.38 0.78
C ASP A 44 -18.38 20.89 1.81
N ARG A 45 -18.83 21.47 2.94
CA ARG A 45 -17.94 21.90 4.04
C ARG A 45 -17.65 20.78 5.04
N LYS A 46 -18.47 19.72 5.06
CA LYS A 46 -18.36 18.54 5.95
C LYS A 46 -17.92 17.26 5.21
N ASP A 47 -17.94 17.24 3.89
CA ASP A 47 -17.33 16.17 3.08
C ASP A 47 -15.78 16.25 3.05
N THR A 48 -15.22 17.02 4.00
CA THR A 48 -13.82 16.96 4.41
C THR A 48 -13.41 15.57 4.84
N ASN A 49 -14.30 14.73 5.36
CA ASN A 49 -13.88 13.40 5.81
C ASN A 49 -13.50 12.51 4.63
N GLY A 50 -14.30 12.47 3.57
CA GLY A 50 -13.97 11.73 2.35
C GLY A 50 -12.74 12.30 1.63
N ARG A 51 -12.63 13.63 1.55
CA ARG A 51 -11.47 14.30 0.96
C ARG A 51 -10.20 14.10 1.79
N SER A 52 -10.25 14.25 3.11
CA SER A 52 -9.13 14.02 4.02
C SER A 52 -8.72 12.55 4.04
N ALA A 53 -9.67 11.61 4.01
CA ALA A 53 -9.38 10.19 3.87
C ALA A 53 -8.71 9.88 2.51
N HIS A 54 -9.17 10.51 1.42
CA HIS A 54 -8.49 10.43 0.12
C HIS A 54 -7.06 10.99 0.22
N MET A 55 -6.88 12.20 0.76
CA MET A 55 -5.57 12.85 0.86
C MET A 55 -4.61 12.06 1.75
N LEU A 56 -5.09 11.48 2.83
CA LEU A 56 -4.32 10.57 3.69
C LEU A 56 -3.89 9.32 2.92
N ALA A 57 -4.84 8.64 2.26
CA ALA A 57 -4.53 7.46 1.46
C ALA A 57 -3.53 7.77 0.33
N ALA A 58 -3.73 8.89 -0.37
CA ALA A 58 -2.82 9.37 -1.41
C ALA A 58 -1.43 9.64 -0.84
N GLY A 59 -1.35 10.35 0.30
CA GLY A 59 -0.09 10.66 0.97
C GLY A 59 0.67 9.41 1.41
N LEU A 60 -0.03 8.38 1.91
CA LEU A 60 0.57 7.10 2.28
C LEU A 60 1.11 6.34 1.06
N VAL A 61 0.35 6.32 -0.04
CA VAL A 61 0.79 5.70 -1.29
C VAL A 61 1.99 6.45 -1.87
N GLN A 62 1.95 7.79 -1.93
CA GLN A 62 3.07 8.62 -2.38
C GLN A 62 4.30 8.46 -1.49
N ALA A 63 4.13 8.29 -0.17
CA ALA A 63 5.24 7.97 0.74
C ALA A 63 5.85 6.59 0.44
N ALA A 64 5.02 5.58 0.17
CA ALA A 64 5.48 4.25 -0.24
C ALA A 64 6.22 4.30 -1.58
N ILE A 65 5.73 5.06 -2.56
CA ILE A 65 6.41 5.28 -3.85
C ILE A 65 7.77 5.95 -3.62
N ARG A 66 7.83 6.98 -2.78
CA ARG A 66 9.09 7.67 -2.46
C ARG A 66 10.15 6.78 -1.81
N SER A 67 9.75 5.66 -1.19
CA SER A 67 10.69 4.69 -0.62
C SER A 67 11.43 3.82 -1.66
N LEU A 68 10.93 3.77 -2.90
CA LEU A 68 11.57 3.02 -3.99
C LEU A 68 12.83 3.72 -4.49
N PRO A 69 13.78 3.00 -5.11
CA PRO A 69 14.87 3.60 -5.88
C PRO A 69 14.34 4.51 -7.00
N LYS A 70 15.02 5.63 -7.29
CA LYS A 70 14.59 6.62 -8.29
C LYS A 70 14.23 6.02 -9.66
N PRO A 71 15.05 5.12 -10.26
CA PRO A 71 14.68 4.52 -11.55
C PRO A 71 13.36 3.73 -11.49
N LEU A 72 13.09 3.03 -10.38
CA LEU A 72 11.84 2.29 -10.19
C LEU A 72 10.64 3.23 -9.97
N GLN A 73 10.85 4.40 -9.35
CA GLN A 73 9.80 5.44 -9.25
C GLN A 73 9.38 5.90 -10.65
N HIS A 74 10.36 6.28 -11.48
CA HIS A 74 10.13 6.73 -12.86
C HIS A 74 9.45 5.63 -13.71
N PHE A 75 9.90 4.38 -13.58
CA PHE A 75 9.24 3.23 -14.22
C PHE A 75 7.77 3.09 -13.81
N GLY A 76 7.48 3.17 -12.50
CA GLY A 76 6.10 3.14 -12.01
C GLY A 76 5.28 4.34 -12.49
N HIS A 77 5.87 5.54 -12.55
CA HIS A 77 5.20 6.72 -13.10
C HIS A 77 4.86 6.53 -14.58
N THR A 78 5.77 6.03 -15.41
CA THR A 78 5.51 5.76 -16.83
C THR A 78 4.31 4.84 -17.03
N LEU A 79 4.17 3.81 -16.19
CA LEU A 79 3.08 2.83 -16.28
C LEU A 79 1.76 3.35 -15.73
N TYR A 80 1.78 3.98 -14.55
CA TYR A 80 0.59 4.20 -13.74
C TYR A 80 0.25 5.68 -13.49
N SER A 81 1.21 6.59 -13.57
CA SER A 81 0.94 8.00 -13.26
C SER A 81 0.28 8.71 -14.45
N PRO A 82 -0.82 9.46 -14.22
CA PRO A 82 -1.38 10.33 -15.24
C PRO A 82 -0.48 11.53 -15.55
N LEU A 83 0.50 11.83 -14.67
CA LEU A 83 1.44 12.94 -14.79
C LEU A 83 2.81 12.52 -15.31
N ALA A 84 2.91 11.35 -15.96
CA ALA A 84 4.16 10.84 -16.50
C ALA A 84 4.77 11.79 -17.54
N THR A 85 6.05 12.11 -17.37
CA THR A 85 6.82 12.99 -18.24
C THR A 85 7.68 12.21 -19.24
N GLY A 86 8.27 12.89 -20.22
CA GLY A 86 9.25 12.28 -21.13
C GLY A 86 10.48 11.72 -20.40
N ASP A 87 10.90 12.38 -19.32
CA ASP A 87 12.03 11.94 -18.49
C ASP A 87 11.73 10.62 -17.78
N ASP A 88 10.49 10.45 -17.29
CA ASP A 88 10.06 9.18 -16.69
C ASP A 88 10.22 8.05 -17.70
N VAL A 89 9.77 8.26 -18.95
CA VAL A 89 9.87 7.27 -20.03
C VAL A 89 11.33 6.96 -20.37
N ALA A 90 12.19 7.97 -20.48
CA ALA A 90 13.60 7.79 -20.81
C ALA A 90 14.35 6.99 -19.73
N ILE A 91 14.12 7.33 -18.45
CA ILE A 91 14.73 6.63 -17.31
C ILE A 91 14.19 5.20 -17.20
N ALA A 92 12.87 5.01 -17.37
CA ALA A 92 12.25 3.69 -17.37
C ALA A 92 12.80 2.79 -18.49
N HIS A 93 12.98 3.36 -19.68
CA HIS A 93 13.57 2.67 -20.82
C HIS A 93 15.01 2.28 -20.56
N GLY A 94 15.84 3.20 -20.06
CA GLY A 94 17.22 2.91 -19.67
C GLY A 94 17.31 1.82 -18.59
N LEU A 95 16.42 1.84 -17.59
CA LEU A 95 16.35 0.82 -16.55
C LEU A 95 16.06 -0.56 -17.12
N VAL A 96 15.05 -0.70 -17.99
CA VAL A 96 14.70 -1.98 -18.61
C VAL A 96 15.82 -2.46 -19.53
N TRP A 97 16.40 -1.56 -20.34
CA TRP A 97 17.47 -1.90 -21.26
C TRP A 97 18.70 -2.45 -20.52
N ILE A 98 19.23 -1.69 -19.55
CA ILE A 98 20.44 -2.06 -18.80
C ILE A 98 20.16 -3.28 -17.90
N GLY A 99 18.99 -3.35 -17.28
CA GLY A 99 18.61 -4.43 -16.37
C GLY A 99 18.21 -5.75 -17.06
N SER A 100 17.96 -5.73 -18.37
CA SER A 100 17.44 -6.88 -19.13
C SER A 100 18.35 -8.10 -19.12
N GLY A 101 19.66 -7.93 -18.86
CA GLY A 101 20.64 -9.02 -18.89
C GLY A 101 20.76 -9.67 -20.27
N LEU A 102 20.43 -8.92 -21.33
CA LEU A 102 20.75 -9.33 -22.69
C LEU A 102 22.29 -9.40 -22.80
N GLY A 103 22.81 -10.55 -23.24
CA GLY A 103 24.24 -10.82 -23.29
C GLY A 103 24.97 -9.98 -24.33
N GLN A 104 26.16 -10.41 -24.77
CA GLN A 104 26.85 -9.72 -25.86
C GLN A 104 26.06 -9.85 -27.17
N LEU A 105 25.32 -8.80 -27.50
CA LEU A 105 24.63 -8.63 -28.77
C LEU A 105 25.56 -7.95 -29.77
N THR A 106 25.42 -8.27 -31.05
CA THR A 106 26.03 -7.46 -32.11
C THR A 106 25.43 -6.05 -32.10
N GLN A 107 26.13 -5.06 -32.64
CA GLN A 107 25.66 -3.66 -32.66
C GLN A 107 24.24 -3.53 -33.24
N ARG A 108 23.96 -4.17 -34.39
CA ARG A 108 22.64 -4.16 -35.04
C ARG A 108 21.55 -4.83 -34.18
N GLN A 109 21.90 -5.92 -33.50
CA GLN A 109 20.97 -6.59 -32.58
C GLN A 109 20.72 -5.75 -31.33
N GLY A 110 21.74 -5.05 -30.83
CA GLY A 110 21.64 -4.13 -29.70
C GLY A 110 20.72 -2.95 -29.99
N GLU A 111 20.87 -2.29 -31.14
CA GLU A 111 20.00 -1.17 -31.56
C GLU A 111 18.52 -1.60 -31.67
N ARG A 112 18.26 -2.78 -32.25
CA ARG A 112 16.91 -3.34 -32.33
C ARG A 112 16.36 -3.68 -30.95
N ALA A 113 17.16 -4.34 -30.11
CA ALA A 113 16.74 -4.72 -28.76
C ALA A 113 16.49 -3.51 -27.85
N TYR A 114 17.25 -2.42 -28.04
CA TYR A 114 17.02 -1.15 -27.36
C TYR A 114 15.61 -0.62 -27.66
N TRP A 115 15.22 -0.49 -28.93
CA TRP A 115 13.87 -0.04 -29.26
C TRP A 115 12.78 -1.05 -28.90
N MET A 116 13.09 -2.34 -28.96
CA MET A 116 12.22 -3.41 -28.50
C MET A 116 11.92 -3.32 -27.00
N ALA A 117 12.87 -2.86 -26.18
CA ALA A 117 12.63 -2.62 -24.75
C ALA A 117 11.57 -1.53 -24.52
N LEU A 118 11.62 -0.43 -25.29
CA LEU A 118 10.60 0.61 -25.23
C LEU A 118 9.23 0.11 -25.71
N ALA A 119 9.21 -0.69 -26.79
CA ALA A 119 8.00 -1.36 -27.26
C ALA A 119 7.41 -2.29 -26.19
N ALA A 120 8.25 -3.04 -25.48
CA ALA A 120 7.83 -3.94 -24.42
C ALA A 120 7.19 -3.17 -23.24
N ILE A 121 7.74 -2.02 -22.85
CA ILE A 121 7.15 -1.14 -21.82
C ILE A 121 5.75 -0.67 -22.27
N ASN A 122 5.62 -0.22 -23.52
CA ASN A 122 4.33 0.23 -24.06
C ASN A 122 3.30 -0.91 -24.15
N SER A 123 3.76 -2.11 -24.51
CA SER A 123 2.92 -3.32 -24.51
C SER A 123 2.41 -3.64 -23.10
N HIS A 124 3.29 -3.61 -22.11
CA HIS A 124 2.94 -3.84 -20.70
C HIS A 124 1.95 -2.79 -20.19
N LYS A 125 2.19 -1.51 -20.52
CA LYS A 125 1.27 -0.41 -20.18
C LYS A 125 -0.11 -0.61 -20.81
N ARG A 126 -0.21 -1.13 -22.03
CA ARG A 126 -1.50 -1.48 -22.66
C ARG A 126 -2.19 -2.60 -21.88
N ALA A 127 -1.48 -3.69 -21.57
CA ALA A 127 -2.02 -4.82 -20.82
C ALA A 127 -2.55 -4.42 -19.44
N VAL A 128 -1.78 -3.60 -18.72
CA VAL A 128 -2.16 -3.05 -17.42
C VAL A 128 -3.44 -2.21 -17.50
N ASN A 129 -3.62 -1.47 -18.58
CA ASN A 129 -4.81 -0.64 -18.82
C ASN A 129 -5.97 -1.43 -19.46
N GLY A 130 -5.90 -2.76 -19.51
CA GLY A 130 -6.96 -3.62 -20.05
C GLY A 130 -7.06 -3.62 -21.58
N ARG A 131 -6.00 -3.19 -22.28
CA ARG A 131 -5.90 -3.25 -23.75
C ARG A 131 -5.03 -4.44 -24.18
N ASP A 132 -5.19 -4.87 -25.42
CA ASP A 132 -4.36 -5.93 -26.00
C ASP A 132 -2.86 -5.54 -26.03
N THR A 133 -2.02 -6.51 -25.67
CA THR A 133 -0.56 -6.42 -25.83
C THR A 133 -0.18 -6.28 -27.30
N LEU A 134 0.94 -5.61 -27.56
CA LEU A 134 1.47 -5.46 -28.91
C LEU A 134 1.74 -6.82 -29.55
N ARG A 135 1.23 -7.01 -30.76
CA ARG A 135 1.50 -8.18 -31.59
C ARG A 135 2.89 -8.07 -32.23
N PRO A 136 3.54 -9.18 -32.60
CA PRO A 136 4.85 -9.17 -33.26
C PRO A 136 4.95 -8.20 -34.45
N GLY A 137 3.92 -8.13 -35.30
CA GLY A 137 3.90 -7.20 -36.43
C GLY A 137 3.89 -5.72 -36.01
N GLU A 138 3.18 -5.37 -34.94
CA GLU A 138 3.16 -4.01 -34.39
C GLU A 138 4.52 -3.65 -33.76
N VAL A 139 5.17 -4.62 -33.12
CA VAL A 139 6.52 -4.43 -32.56
C VAL A 139 7.54 -4.23 -33.67
N CYS A 140 7.49 -5.03 -34.74
CA CYS A 140 8.35 -4.84 -35.90
C CYS A 140 8.16 -3.43 -36.47
N LEU A 141 6.91 -3.04 -36.78
CA LEU A 141 6.59 -1.71 -37.32
C LEU A 141 7.09 -0.57 -36.41
N PHE A 142 6.90 -0.69 -35.10
CA PHE A 142 7.39 0.28 -34.12
C PHE A 142 8.91 0.48 -34.15
N ILE A 143 9.66 -0.60 -34.41
CA ILE A 143 11.12 -0.57 -34.54
C ILE A 143 11.53 -0.06 -35.93
N GLU A 144 10.84 -0.49 -36.99
CA GLU A 144 11.06 -0.01 -38.37
C GLU A 144 10.91 1.51 -38.47
N GLU A 145 9.87 2.07 -37.86
CA GLU A 145 9.62 3.53 -37.84
C GLU A 145 10.76 4.33 -37.22
N ARG A 146 11.52 3.73 -36.27
CA ARG A 146 12.60 4.41 -35.54
C ARG A 146 13.97 4.19 -36.15
N LEU A 147 14.23 2.99 -36.68
CA LEU A 147 15.51 2.63 -37.28
C LEU A 147 15.55 2.86 -38.79
N GLY A 148 14.40 3.05 -39.45
CA GLY A 148 14.29 3.19 -40.90
C GLY A 148 14.63 1.91 -41.69
N CYS A 149 14.84 0.78 -41.00
CA CYS A 149 15.17 -0.50 -41.62
C CYS A 149 13.97 -1.44 -41.59
N ARG A 150 13.69 -2.15 -42.69
CA ARG A 150 12.65 -3.20 -42.71
C ARG A 150 13.04 -4.39 -41.83
N ILE A 151 12.07 -4.87 -41.06
CA ILE A 151 12.12 -6.03 -40.17
C ILE A 151 10.97 -6.94 -40.55
N ASP A 152 11.31 -8.08 -41.15
CA ASP A 152 10.34 -9.09 -41.53
C ASP A 152 9.71 -9.77 -40.30
N PRO A 153 8.40 -9.64 -40.05
CA PRO A 153 7.71 -10.32 -38.96
C PRO A 153 7.72 -11.85 -39.09
N GLY A 154 7.90 -12.41 -40.29
CA GLY A 154 7.96 -13.86 -40.53
C GLY A 154 9.13 -14.54 -39.80
N ASN A 155 10.21 -13.80 -39.54
CA ASN A 155 11.38 -14.30 -38.81
C ASN A 155 11.29 -14.11 -37.29
N TRP A 156 10.15 -13.63 -36.77
CA TRP A 156 9.97 -13.29 -35.35
C TRP A 156 10.35 -14.42 -34.40
N ALA A 157 9.83 -15.63 -34.64
CA ALA A 157 10.03 -16.79 -33.78
C ALA A 157 11.52 -17.15 -33.64
N ARG A 158 12.30 -16.94 -34.70
CA ARG A 158 13.72 -17.29 -34.76
C ARG A 158 14.60 -16.22 -34.12
N ASP A 159 14.38 -14.96 -34.48
CA ASP A 159 15.38 -13.90 -34.22
C ASP A 159 15.00 -12.97 -33.05
N TYR A 160 13.71 -12.76 -32.79
CA TYR A 160 13.25 -11.69 -31.88
C TYR A 160 12.47 -12.19 -30.67
N ALA A 161 11.77 -13.32 -30.80
CA ALA A 161 10.89 -13.86 -29.75
C ALA A 161 11.62 -14.05 -28.41
N SER A 162 12.83 -14.63 -28.44
CA SER A 162 13.61 -14.88 -27.21
C SER A 162 14.04 -13.58 -26.50
N THR A 163 14.38 -12.54 -27.25
CA THR A 163 14.74 -11.22 -26.72
C THR A 163 13.52 -10.53 -26.14
N TRP A 164 12.40 -10.55 -26.87
CA TRP A 164 11.12 -10.00 -26.42
C TRP A 164 10.64 -10.65 -25.12
N GLU A 165 10.66 -11.98 -25.03
CA GLU A 165 10.25 -12.69 -23.83
C GLU A 165 11.13 -12.35 -22.62
N ARG A 166 12.44 -12.19 -22.81
CA ARG A 166 13.35 -11.78 -21.73
C ARG A 166 13.02 -10.38 -21.24
N LEU A 167 12.77 -9.44 -22.15
CA LEU A 167 12.37 -8.07 -21.83
C LEU A 167 11.02 -8.04 -21.10
N ALA A 168 10.02 -8.77 -21.60
CA ALA A 168 8.71 -8.87 -20.96
C ALA A 168 8.81 -9.43 -19.54
N ARG A 169 9.53 -10.55 -19.34
CA ARG A 169 9.75 -11.13 -18.00
C ARG A 169 10.52 -10.19 -17.09
N HIS A 170 11.45 -9.40 -17.61
CA HIS A 170 12.19 -8.42 -16.82
C HIS A 170 11.26 -7.29 -16.36
N ILE A 171 10.43 -6.76 -17.26
CA ILE A 171 9.40 -5.76 -16.97
C ILE A 171 8.42 -6.27 -15.90
N ASP A 172 7.95 -7.52 -15.99
CA ASP A 172 7.06 -8.12 -14.98
C ASP A 172 7.70 -8.14 -13.58
N ARG A 173 9.01 -8.41 -13.50
CA ARG A 173 9.74 -8.38 -12.22
C ARG A 173 9.88 -6.96 -11.69
N LEU A 174 10.22 -6.00 -12.54
CA LEU A 174 10.31 -4.59 -12.14
C LEU A 174 8.94 -4.07 -11.68
N ASP A 175 7.87 -4.47 -12.36
CA ASP A 175 6.50 -4.14 -11.99
C ASP A 175 6.14 -4.68 -10.60
N ALA A 176 6.42 -5.97 -10.36
CA ALA A 176 6.21 -6.58 -9.05
C ALA A 176 7.02 -5.88 -7.95
N GLN A 177 8.26 -5.46 -8.25
CA GLN A 177 9.12 -4.72 -7.31
C GLN A 177 8.57 -3.33 -7.01
N ALA A 178 8.15 -2.59 -8.03
CA ALA A 178 7.58 -1.25 -7.88
C ALA A 178 6.27 -1.29 -7.09
N LEU A 179 5.38 -2.25 -7.37
CA LEU A 179 4.08 -2.34 -6.72
C LEU A 179 4.13 -2.88 -5.28
N ARG A 180 5.20 -3.59 -4.89
CA ARG A 180 5.32 -4.21 -3.56
C ARG A 180 5.03 -3.24 -2.39
N PRO A 181 5.70 -2.08 -2.25
CA PRO A 181 5.43 -1.16 -1.14
C PRO A 181 4.01 -0.57 -1.20
N VAL A 182 3.48 -0.32 -2.40
CA VAL A 182 2.11 0.20 -2.56
C VAL A 182 1.07 -0.86 -2.19
N ALA A 183 1.28 -2.11 -2.56
CA ALA A 183 0.42 -3.24 -2.19
C ALA A 183 0.37 -3.44 -0.67
N GLU A 184 1.47 -3.21 0.04
CA GLU A 184 1.50 -3.25 1.50
C GLU A 184 0.65 -2.13 2.14
N VAL A 185 0.65 -0.92 1.55
CA VAL A 185 -0.23 0.17 2.00
C VAL A 185 -1.69 -0.16 1.75
N VAL A 186 -2.03 -0.60 0.54
CA VAL A 186 -3.39 -1.02 0.18
C VAL A 186 -3.88 -2.11 1.13
N ALA A 187 -3.07 -3.14 1.37
CA ALA A 187 -3.42 -4.21 2.29
C ALA A 187 -3.71 -3.70 3.70
N LYS A 188 -2.82 -2.86 4.27
CA LYS A 188 -3.02 -2.26 5.59
C LYS A 188 -4.32 -1.45 5.69
N GLN A 189 -4.62 -0.66 4.67
CA GLN A 189 -5.83 0.18 4.63
C GLN A 189 -7.10 -0.65 4.43
N SER A 190 -7.03 -1.78 3.74
CA SER A 190 -8.14 -2.71 3.52
C SER A 190 -8.30 -3.76 4.64
N GLY A 191 -7.57 -3.65 5.76
CA GLY A 191 -7.62 -4.61 6.86
C GLY A 191 -6.91 -5.96 6.59
N LEU A 192 -6.18 -6.07 5.48
CA LEU A 192 -5.38 -7.25 5.15
C LEU A 192 -4.05 -7.23 5.91
N ARG A 193 -3.68 -8.34 6.56
CA ARG A 193 -2.42 -8.49 7.31
C ARG A 193 -1.63 -9.71 6.81
N LYS A 194 -0.29 -9.65 6.92
CA LYS A 194 0.58 -10.80 6.64
C LYS A 194 0.37 -11.87 7.72
N GLY A 195 0.05 -13.08 7.32
CA GLY A 195 -0.06 -14.24 8.20
C GLY A 195 1.17 -15.15 8.14
N SER A 196 1.12 -16.22 8.93
CA SER A 196 2.14 -17.28 8.91
C SER A 196 2.23 -17.89 7.51
N GLY A 197 3.44 -18.02 6.95
CA GLY A 197 3.63 -18.53 5.59
C GLY A 197 3.56 -17.48 4.46
N TRP A 198 3.70 -16.18 4.77
CA TRP A 198 3.83 -15.09 3.78
C TRP A 198 2.62 -14.92 2.84
N ARG A 199 1.40 -15.05 3.36
CA ARG A 199 0.16 -14.73 2.63
C ARG A 199 -0.62 -13.61 3.31
N TRP A 200 -1.37 -12.84 2.51
CA TRP A 200 -2.31 -11.86 3.03
C TRP A 200 -3.59 -12.56 3.47
N HIS A 201 -3.99 -12.33 4.71
CA HIS A 201 -5.28 -12.79 5.22
C HIS A 201 -6.15 -11.57 5.50
N GLN A 202 -7.44 -11.67 5.17
CA GLN A 202 -8.42 -10.69 5.61
C GLN A 202 -8.65 -10.95 7.09
N VAL A 203 -8.15 -10.03 7.89
CA VAL A 203 -8.13 -10.18 9.34
C VAL A 203 -8.85 -8.95 9.87
N ASP A 204 -10.13 -9.12 10.13
CA ASP A 204 -10.92 -8.10 10.80
C ASP A 204 -10.31 -7.85 12.19
N ARG A 205 -10.01 -6.57 12.46
CA ARG A 205 -9.39 -6.12 13.71
C ARG A 205 -10.22 -6.58 14.90
N ASP A 206 -11.54 -6.48 14.79
CA ASP A 206 -12.46 -6.75 15.88
C ASP A 206 -12.58 -8.27 16.10
N THR A 207 -12.56 -9.06 15.02
CA THR A 207 -12.47 -10.53 15.09
C THR A 207 -11.19 -10.99 15.79
N VAL A 208 -10.04 -10.37 15.52
CA VAL A 208 -8.78 -10.70 16.24
C VAL A 208 -8.84 -10.29 17.70
N ALA A 209 -9.48 -9.16 18.00
CA ALA A 209 -9.66 -8.71 19.37
C ALA A 209 -10.47 -9.74 20.16
N VAL A 210 -11.59 -10.21 19.60
CA VAL A 210 -12.45 -11.25 20.17
C VAL A 210 -11.68 -12.55 20.37
N GLN A 211 -10.98 -13.06 19.35
CA GLN A 211 -10.19 -14.30 19.46
C GLN A 211 -9.10 -14.21 20.54
N ARG A 212 -8.44 -13.05 20.67
CA ARG A 212 -7.46 -12.82 21.74
C ARG A 212 -8.10 -12.77 23.12
N ALA A 213 -9.31 -12.22 23.22
CA ALA A 213 -10.07 -12.15 24.45
C ALA A 213 -10.50 -13.55 24.90
N GLU A 214 -11.02 -14.37 23.99
CA GLU A 214 -11.40 -15.77 24.23
C GLU A 214 -10.20 -16.59 24.71
N ALA A 215 -9.09 -16.56 23.97
CA ALA A 215 -7.87 -17.27 24.35
C ALA A 215 -7.28 -16.80 25.69
N TYR A 216 -7.47 -15.52 26.04
CA TYR A 216 -7.09 -15.00 27.36
C TYR A 216 -8.05 -15.46 28.45
N ALA A 217 -9.36 -15.48 28.18
CA ALA A 217 -10.39 -15.90 29.14
C ALA A 217 -10.16 -17.34 29.61
N GLU A 218 -9.83 -18.26 28.69
CA GLU A 218 -9.49 -19.66 29.01
C GLU A 218 -8.35 -19.80 30.04
N ARG A 219 -7.41 -18.86 30.05
CA ARG A 219 -6.17 -18.93 30.84
C ARG A 219 -6.00 -17.73 31.77
N ARG A 220 -7.09 -17.02 32.06
CA ARG A 220 -7.06 -15.74 32.78
C ARG A 220 -6.46 -15.88 34.16
N ASP A 221 -6.93 -16.84 34.94
CA ASP A 221 -6.50 -17.05 36.33
C ASP A 221 -5.00 -17.37 36.40
N HIS A 222 -4.54 -18.26 35.53
CA HIS A 222 -3.11 -18.58 35.42
C HIS A 222 -2.27 -17.34 35.08
N HIS A 223 -2.73 -16.50 34.15
CA HIS A 223 -2.02 -15.27 33.79
C HIS A 223 -2.01 -14.24 34.94
N GLN A 224 -3.10 -14.10 35.68
CA GLN A 224 -3.19 -13.19 36.82
C GLN A 224 -2.30 -13.65 37.98
N GLN A 225 -2.34 -14.94 38.33
CA GLN A 225 -1.49 -15.52 39.39
C GLN A 225 0.00 -15.30 39.08
N ARG A 226 0.44 -15.64 37.87
CA ARG A 226 1.82 -15.41 37.44
C ARG A 226 2.23 -13.93 37.45
N LEU A 227 1.32 -13.03 37.08
CA LEU A 227 1.58 -11.60 37.12
C LEU A 227 1.73 -11.13 38.58
N ALA A 228 0.84 -11.55 39.48
CA ALA A 228 0.88 -11.20 40.90
C ALA A 228 2.15 -11.73 41.59
N GLU A 229 2.53 -12.97 41.35
CA GLU A 229 3.79 -13.56 41.84
C GLU A 229 5.00 -12.76 41.35
N ARG A 230 5.04 -12.45 40.05
CA ARG A 230 6.14 -11.67 39.48
C ARG A 230 6.24 -10.28 40.10
N LEU A 231 5.11 -9.60 40.32
CA LEU A 231 5.10 -8.26 40.94
C LEU A 231 5.50 -8.29 42.42
N ARG A 232 5.15 -9.36 43.16
CA ARG A 232 5.60 -9.55 44.54
C ARG A 232 7.11 -9.75 44.62
N GLY A 233 7.69 -10.52 43.69
CA GLY A 233 9.13 -10.79 43.65
C GLY A 233 10.00 -9.66 43.06
N MET A 234 9.41 -8.59 42.54
CA MET A 234 10.18 -7.46 42.00
C MET A 234 10.72 -6.56 43.12
N SER A 235 12.01 -6.20 42.99
CA SER A 235 12.60 -5.07 43.71
C SER A 235 11.95 -3.75 43.29
N ASP A 236 12.12 -2.73 44.12
CA ASP A 236 11.56 -1.39 43.89
C ASP A 236 12.02 -0.78 42.55
N GLN A 237 13.29 -0.90 42.20
CA GLN A 237 13.81 -0.43 40.90
C GLN A 237 13.18 -1.18 39.71
N GLN A 238 12.96 -2.49 39.83
CA GLN A 238 12.30 -3.29 38.79
C GLN A 238 10.81 -2.93 38.68
N LEU A 239 10.16 -2.67 39.80
CA LEU A 239 8.77 -2.26 39.86
C LEU A 239 8.56 -0.89 39.19
N ALA A 240 9.46 0.08 39.43
CA ALA A 240 9.44 1.38 38.76
C ALA A 240 9.62 1.27 37.23
N ARG A 241 10.56 0.44 36.76
CA ARG A 241 10.74 0.16 35.32
C ARG A 241 9.50 -0.51 34.72
N TRP A 242 8.90 -1.46 35.43
CA TRP A 242 7.66 -2.10 35.00
C TRP A 242 6.50 -1.09 34.91
N ALA A 243 6.36 -0.20 35.89
CA ALA A 243 5.34 0.84 35.90
C ALA A 243 5.50 1.83 34.72
N ALA A 244 6.73 2.25 34.41
CA ALA A 244 7.00 3.09 33.25
C ALA A 244 6.63 2.39 31.94
N ARG A 245 6.93 1.09 31.81
CA ARG A 245 6.51 0.27 30.67
C ARG A 245 4.98 0.14 30.60
N MET A 246 4.31 0.00 31.74
CA MET A 246 2.85 -0.08 31.81
C MET A 246 2.17 1.22 31.38
N LYS A 247 2.73 2.39 31.70
CA LYS A 247 2.23 3.68 31.21
C LYS A 247 2.30 3.76 29.69
N ARG A 248 3.47 3.47 29.09
CA ARG A 248 3.65 3.42 27.62
C ARG A 248 2.73 2.42 26.95
N TYR A 249 2.56 1.24 27.56
CA TYR A 249 1.61 0.24 27.09
C TYR A 249 0.18 0.76 27.11
N GLY A 250 -0.24 1.44 28.18
CA GLY A 250 -1.58 1.99 28.30
C GLY A 250 -1.87 3.14 27.34
N GLU A 251 -0.88 4.01 27.09
CA GLU A 251 -0.97 5.06 26.07
C GLU A 251 -1.17 4.46 24.67
N ALA A 252 -0.30 3.52 24.28
CA ALA A 252 -0.40 2.85 22.98
C ALA A 252 -1.72 2.05 22.83
N TYR A 253 -2.19 1.40 23.90
CA TYR A 253 -3.43 0.63 23.85
C TYR A 253 -4.66 1.54 23.72
N ARG A 254 -4.68 2.70 24.40
CA ARG A 254 -5.75 3.70 24.22
C ARG A 254 -5.70 4.38 22.87
N GLU A 255 -4.52 4.62 22.33
CA GLU A 255 -4.36 5.14 20.97
C GLU A 255 -4.90 4.16 19.91
N GLU A 256 -4.72 2.85 20.14
CA GLU A 256 -5.20 1.81 19.21
C GLU A 256 -6.71 1.54 19.31
N TRP A 257 -7.29 1.55 20.52
CA TRP A 257 -8.65 1.07 20.78
C TRP A 257 -9.64 2.16 21.23
N GLY A 258 -9.18 3.35 21.63
CA GLY A 258 -10.06 4.47 21.97
C GLY A 258 -11.16 4.13 22.98
N GLU A 259 -12.41 4.43 22.61
CA GLU A 259 -13.60 4.18 23.42
C GLU A 259 -14.03 2.70 23.44
N ASP A 260 -13.59 1.88 22.47
CA ASP A 260 -13.88 0.43 22.40
C ASP A 260 -13.48 -0.29 23.71
N ILE A 261 -12.43 0.21 24.39
CA ILE A 261 -11.96 -0.31 25.68
C ILE A 261 -13.07 -0.29 26.75
N LEU A 262 -13.91 0.75 26.71
CA LEU A 262 -15.01 0.99 27.65
C LEU A 262 -16.32 0.38 27.15
N GLU A 263 -16.56 0.42 25.84
CA GLU A 263 -17.76 -0.13 25.21
C GLU A 263 -17.78 -1.66 25.21
N CYS A 264 -16.62 -2.30 25.04
CA CYS A 264 -16.45 -3.75 25.00
C CYS A 264 -15.45 -4.27 26.07
N PRO A 265 -15.76 -4.17 27.38
CA PRO A 265 -14.81 -4.54 28.44
C PRO A 265 -14.34 -6.00 28.38
N SER A 266 -15.21 -6.91 27.93
CA SER A 266 -14.90 -8.34 27.77
C SER A 266 -13.80 -8.59 26.75
N VAL A 267 -13.82 -7.88 25.62
CA VAL A 267 -12.80 -7.96 24.56
C VAL A 267 -11.44 -7.44 25.06
N HIS A 268 -11.48 -6.42 25.92
CA HIS A 268 -10.30 -5.76 26.47
C HIS A 268 -9.94 -6.22 27.89
N GLN A 269 -10.45 -7.36 28.34
CA GLN A 269 -10.30 -7.84 29.73
C GLN A 269 -8.84 -7.95 30.18
N ARG A 270 -7.95 -8.38 29.28
CA ARG A 270 -6.51 -8.48 29.56
C ARG A 270 -5.87 -7.12 29.85
N TYR A 271 -6.32 -6.07 29.18
CA TYR A 271 -5.85 -4.72 29.43
C TYR A 271 -6.33 -4.24 30.79
N HIS A 272 -7.63 -4.41 31.09
CA HIS A 272 -8.22 -4.04 32.38
C HIS A 272 -7.55 -4.75 33.56
N ASP A 273 -7.26 -6.05 33.45
CA ASP A 273 -6.57 -6.81 34.49
C ASP A 273 -5.14 -6.28 34.76
N ARG A 274 -4.43 -5.83 33.72
CA ARG A 274 -3.09 -5.23 33.87
C ARG A 274 -3.15 -3.83 34.48
N VAL A 275 -4.16 -3.05 34.13
CA VAL A 275 -4.41 -1.73 34.74
C VAL A 275 -4.76 -1.90 36.22
N ALA A 276 -5.59 -2.88 36.57
CA ALA A 276 -5.87 -3.23 37.96
C ALA A 276 -4.60 -3.63 38.73
N ALA A 277 -3.75 -4.48 38.12
CA ALA A 277 -2.46 -4.85 38.72
C ALA A 277 -1.53 -3.65 38.91
N TYR A 278 -1.52 -2.69 37.99
CA TYR A 278 -0.78 -1.43 38.13
C TYR A 278 -1.27 -0.62 39.33
N TRP A 279 -2.59 -0.45 39.46
CA TRP A 279 -3.19 0.28 40.57
C TRP A 279 -2.98 -0.42 41.92
N ALA A 280 -2.98 -1.75 41.95
CA ALA A 280 -2.68 -2.52 43.16
C ALA A 280 -1.25 -2.29 43.69
N GLN A 281 -0.31 -1.93 42.83
CA GLN A 281 1.07 -1.61 43.22
C GLN A 281 1.29 -0.12 43.55
N ARG A 282 0.25 0.72 43.48
CA ARG A 282 0.36 2.18 43.64
C ARG A 282 1.03 2.59 44.95
N GLU A 283 0.71 1.96 46.07
CA GLU A 283 1.32 2.30 47.36
C GLU A 283 2.80 1.95 47.44
N ARG A 284 3.22 0.84 46.81
CA ARG A 284 4.65 0.51 46.67
C ARG A 284 5.35 1.47 45.73
N LEU A 285 4.71 1.83 44.62
CA LEU A 285 5.25 2.81 43.67
C LEU A 285 5.41 4.21 44.27
N LYS A 286 4.52 4.64 45.18
CA LYS A 286 4.65 5.90 45.92
C LYS A 286 5.88 5.96 46.83
N ARG A 287 6.38 4.81 47.30
CA ARG A 287 7.58 4.73 48.16
C ARG A 287 8.89 4.77 47.38
N VAL A 288 8.80 4.61 46.06
CA VAL A 288 9.94 4.42 45.15
C VAL A 288 10.11 5.59 44.18
N ALA A 289 9.04 6.37 43.96
CA ALA A 289 9.03 7.62 43.21
C ALA A 289 9.52 8.78 44.08
#